data_AF-A0A9P4XX63-F1
#
_entry.id   AF-A0A9P4XX63-F1
#
_cell.length_a   1.000
_cell.length_b   1.000
_cell.length_c   1.000
_cell.angle_alpha   90.00
_cell.angle_beta   90.00
_cell.angle_gamma   90.00
#
_symmetry.space_group_name_H-M   'P 1'
#
loop_
_entity.id
_entity.type
_entity.pdbx_description
1 polymer ?
#
loop_
_entity_poly.entity_id
_entity_poly.type
_entity_poly.pdbx_seq_one_letter_code
_entity_poly.pdbx_strand_id
1 'polypeptide(L)'
;EHFEVLSLRHTIPLNPDAVGEVTCWDPEAHIVYHDQNAAQLAICDGISGPAHTRCRASSPVTVGKRGSAQFTLTTLRPGTTIDISKVRWEECVRAARDKCPTGSLSGVCLGGASWGDIGFVLESTLYAMDL
;
A
#
# COMPACT_ATOMS: atom_id res chain seq x y z
N GLU A 1 23.75 -2.27 -18.49
CA GLU A 1 22.29 -2.46 -18.57
C GLU A 1 21.57 -2.66 -17.21
N HIS A 2 21.90 -1.93 -16.13
CA HIS A 2 21.14 -2.05 -14.84
C HIS A 2 20.80 -0.70 -14.18
N PHE A 3 21.34 0.41 -14.72
CA PHE A 3 21.07 1.77 -14.23
C PHE A 3 19.84 2.40 -14.88
N GLU A 4 19.55 2.12 -16.15
CA GLU A 4 18.42 2.74 -16.87
C GLU A 4 17.05 2.41 -16.25
N VAL A 5 16.87 1.19 -15.71
CA VAL A 5 15.60 0.79 -15.08
C VAL A 5 15.38 1.54 -13.75
N LEU A 6 16.44 1.89 -13.03
CA LEU A 6 16.34 2.71 -11.81
C LEU A 6 16.06 4.17 -12.16
N SER A 7 16.63 4.68 -13.25
CA SER A 7 16.36 6.03 -13.76
C SER A 7 14.91 6.21 -14.26
N LEU A 8 14.34 5.19 -14.90
CA LEU A 8 12.96 5.21 -15.41
C LEU A 8 11.90 5.14 -14.30
N ARG A 9 12.20 4.55 -13.13
CA ARG A 9 11.27 4.63 -11.98
C ARG A 9 11.17 6.06 -11.40
N HIS A 10 12.16 6.90 -11.69
CA HIS A 10 12.21 8.30 -11.27
C HIS A 10 11.41 9.23 -12.20
N THR A 11 10.96 8.77 -13.37
CA THR A 11 10.30 9.64 -14.38
C THR A 11 8.78 9.64 -14.33
N ILE A 12 8.13 8.77 -13.56
CA ILE A 12 6.67 8.86 -13.34
C ILE A 12 6.44 9.95 -12.29
N PRO A 13 5.81 11.09 -12.63
CA PRO A 13 5.52 12.14 -11.65
C PRO A 13 4.81 11.53 -10.44
N LEU A 14 5.29 11.88 -9.25
CA LEU A 14 4.58 11.54 -8.03
C LEU A 14 3.34 12.43 -7.95
N ASN A 15 2.17 11.84 -7.71
CA ASN A 15 0.99 12.60 -7.32
C ASN A 15 0.94 12.65 -5.78
N PRO A 16 1.38 13.75 -5.13
CA PRO A 16 1.38 13.85 -3.68
C PRO A 16 -0.05 13.85 -3.11
N ASP A 17 -1.04 14.22 -3.92
CA ASP A 17 -2.46 14.27 -3.54
C ASP A 17 -3.14 12.91 -3.67
N ALA A 18 -2.41 11.84 -4.04
CA ALA A 18 -2.95 10.48 -4.02
C ALA A 18 -3.22 9.97 -2.59
N VAL A 19 -2.63 10.63 -1.57
CA VAL A 19 -2.69 10.20 -0.17
C VAL A 19 -2.93 11.37 0.81
N GLY A 20 -3.90 11.19 1.70
CA GLY A 20 -4.19 12.06 2.84
C GLY A 20 -3.76 11.45 4.17
N GLU A 21 -3.75 12.27 5.23
CA GLU A 21 -3.63 11.82 6.64
C GLU A 21 -2.47 10.86 6.94
N VAL A 22 -1.34 11.04 6.25
CA VAL A 22 -0.19 10.16 6.42
C VAL A 22 0.45 10.38 7.78
N THR A 23 0.57 9.31 8.56
CA THR A 23 1.19 9.32 9.89
C THR A 23 2.30 8.27 9.96
N CYS A 24 3.52 8.69 10.29
CA CYS A 24 4.61 7.77 10.60
C CYS A 24 4.57 7.48 12.10
N TRP A 25 4.14 6.28 12.50
CA TRP A 25 3.94 5.95 13.92
C TRP A 25 5.03 5.06 14.50
N ASP A 26 5.81 4.37 13.66
CA ASP A 26 7.04 3.68 14.08
C ASP A 26 8.11 3.81 12.99
N PRO A 27 8.89 4.91 12.95
CA PRO A 27 9.90 5.15 11.92
C PRO A 27 11.06 4.14 11.93
N GLU A 28 11.25 3.43 13.04
CA GLU A 28 12.35 2.48 13.27
C GLU A 28 11.97 1.04 12.94
N ALA A 29 10.67 0.75 12.77
CA ALA A 29 10.19 -0.57 12.36
C ALA A 29 10.95 -1.10 11.14
N HIS A 30 11.48 -2.32 11.27
CA HIS A 30 12.23 -2.94 10.20
C HIS A 30 11.27 -3.53 9.16
N ILE A 31 11.21 -2.90 7.99
CA ILE A 31 10.42 -3.33 6.83
C ILE A 31 11.35 -3.39 5.62
N VAL A 32 11.60 -4.60 5.12
CA VAL A 32 12.44 -4.83 3.95
C VAL A 32 11.68 -4.35 2.71
N TYR A 33 12.33 -3.54 1.87
CA TYR A 33 11.70 -2.96 0.67
C TYR A 33 11.14 -4.02 -0.31
N HIS A 34 11.86 -5.13 -0.48
CA HIS A 34 11.39 -6.26 -1.29
C HIS A 34 10.07 -6.83 -0.75
N ASP A 35 10.02 -7.06 0.57
CA ASP A 35 8.85 -7.58 1.26
C ASP A 35 7.67 -6.61 1.18
N GLN A 36 7.91 -5.31 1.36
CA GLN A 36 6.89 -4.29 1.21
C GLN A 36 6.28 -4.32 -0.19
N ASN A 37 7.09 -4.34 -1.25
CA ASN A 37 6.58 -4.39 -2.62
C ASN A 37 5.79 -5.67 -2.88
N ALA A 38 6.25 -6.80 -2.34
CA ALA A 38 5.55 -8.07 -2.47
C ALA A 38 4.24 -8.08 -1.67
N ALA A 39 4.21 -7.48 -0.47
CA ALA A 39 3.02 -7.33 0.38
C ALA A 39 2.00 -6.39 -0.27
N GLN A 40 2.47 -5.28 -0.85
CA GLN A 40 1.65 -4.33 -1.62
C GLN A 40 0.92 -5.02 -2.77
N LEU A 41 1.56 -5.99 -3.41
CA LEU A 41 1.00 -6.78 -4.51
C LEU A 41 0.14 -7.96 -4.03
N ALA A 42 0.15 -8.29 -2.74
CA ALA A 42 -0.54 -9.44 -2.17
C ALA A 42 -1.98 -9.15 -1.71
N ILE A 43 -2.42 -7.88 -1.73
CA ILE A 43 -3.80 -7.51 -1.41
C ILE A 43 -4.80 -8.12 -2.39
N CYS A 44 -6.06 -8.30 -1.97
CA CYS A 44 -7.12 -8.92 -2.77
C CYS A 44 -6.71 -10.26 -3.39
N ASP A 45 -6.08 -11.15 -2.61
CA ASP A 45 -5.56 -12.45 -3.04
C ASP A 45 -4.47 -12.38 -4.14
N GLY A 46 -3.95 -11.18 -4.43
CA GLY A 46 -2.89 -10.95 -5.42
C GLY A 46 -3.31 -10.04 -6.56
N ILE A 47 -2.92 -8.76 -6.50
CA ILE A 47 -3.08 -7.77 -7.59
C ILE A 47 -1.91 -7.80 -8.60
N SER A 48 -1.01 -8.79 -8.50
CA SER A 48 0.18 -8.90 -9.36
C SER A 48 -0.06 -9.58 -10.71
N GLY A 49 -1.14 -10.35 -10.88
CA GLY A 49 -1.37 -11.13 -12.10
C GLY A 49 -1.72 -10.25 -13.32
N PRO A 50 -1.38 -10.66 -14.55
CA PRO A 50 -1.63 -9.87 -15.77
C PRO A 50 -3.12 -9.62 -16.05
N ALA A 51 -4.00 -10.47 -15.51
CA ALA A 51 -5.46 -10.27 -15.55
C ALA A 51 -5.98 -9.29 -14.48
N HIS A 52 -5.13 -8.90 -13.52
CA HIS A 52 -5.50 -8.10 -12.35
C HIS A 52 -4.99 -6.66 -12.51
N THR A 53 -5.86 -5.78 -12.97
CA THR A 53 -5.60 -4.34 -13.04
C THR A 53 -6.10 -3.57 -11.82
N ARG A 54 -6.83 -4.26 -10.92
CA ARG A 54 -7.44 -3.70 -9.71
C ARG A 54 -7.63 -4.76 -8.63
N CYS A 55 -7.65 -4.29 -7.39
CA CYS A 55 -8.06 -5.02 -6.20
C CYS A 55 -9.55 -4.74 -5.99
N ARG A 56 -10.38 -5.75 -6.21
CA ARG A 56 -11.82 -5.73 -5.91
C ARG A 56 -12.12 -6.77 -4.84
N ALA A 57 -12.22 -6.33 -3.59
CA ALA A 57 -12.54 -7.22 -2.49
C ALA A 57 -14.06 -7.36 -2.34
N SER A 58 -14.52 -8.54 -1.95
CA SER A 58 -15.91 -8.76 -1.49
C SER A 58 -16.16 -8.23 -0.07
N SER A 59 -15.07 -8.00 0.68
CA SER A 59 -15.05 -7.46 2.05
C SER A 59 -14.62 -5.99 2.06
N PRO A 60 -15.03 -5.18 3.06
CA PRO A 60 -14.48 -3.84 3.28
C PRO A 60 -13.01 -3.84 3.70
N VAL A 61 -12.43 -5.01 3.98
CA VAL A 61 -11.04 -5.17 4.43
C VAL A 61 -10.29 -6.14 3.51
N THR A 62 -9.04 -5.83 3.22
CA THR A 62 -8.09 -6.78 2.63
C THR A 62 -6.72 -6.64 3.28
N VAL A 63 -5.97 -7.75 3.30
CA VAL A 63 -4.63 -7.81 3.88
C VAL A 63 -3.67 -8.37 2.85
N GLY A 64 -2.53 -7.71 2.67
CA GLY A 64 -1.41 -8.18 1.88
C GLY A 64 -0.18 -8.33 2.77
N LYS A 65 0.31 -9.55 2.96
CA LYS A 65 1.46 -9.83 3.86
C LYS A 65 2.56 -10.58 3.14
N ARG A 66 3.81 -10.13 3.27
CA ARG A 66 5.00 -10.84 2.79
C ARG A 66 6.18 -10.52 3.70
N GLY A 67 6.93 -11.54 4.11
CA GLY A 67 8.14 -11.38 4.92
C GLY A 67 7.92 -10.47 6.13
N SER A 68 8.66 -9.37 6.18
CA SER A 68 8.63 -8.32 7.21
C SER A 68 7.51 -7.27 7.07
N ALA A 69 6.67 -7.34 6.04
CA ALA A 69 5.69 -6.30 5.72
C ALA A 69 4.25 -6.82 5.70
N GLN A 70 3.34 -6.06 6.29
CA GLN A 70 1.90 -6.26 6.16
C GLN A 70 1.21 -4.94 5.83
N PHE A 71 0.40 -4.97 4.77
CA PHE A 71 -0.59 -3.94 4.48
C PHE A 71 -1.96 -4.42 4.92
N THR A 72 -2.67 -3.58 5.66
CA THR A 72 -4.10 -3.73 5.96
C THR A 72 -4.83 -2.55 5.36
N LEU A 73 -5.80 -2.82 4.48
CA LEU A 73 -6.64 -1.82 3.83
C LEU A 73 -8.07 -1.97 4.32
N THR A 74 -8.70 -0.85 4.65
CA THR A 74 -10.08 -0.78 5.15
C THR A 74 -10.83 0.36 4.48
N THR A 75 -12.03 0.11 3.97
CA THR A 75 -12.90 1.18 3.47
C THR A 75 -13.30 2.10 4.62
N LEU A 76 -13.20 3.42 4.44
CA LEU A 76 -13.57 4.37 5.49
C LEU A 76 -15.08 4.61 5.59
N ARG A 77 -15.84 4.26 4.55
CA ARG A 77 -17.29 4.39 4.53
C ARG A 77 -17.99 3.05 4.79
N PRO A 78 -18.92 2.99 5.76
CA PRO A 78 -19.77 1.81 5.96
C PRO A 78 -20.54 1.41 4.71
N GLY A 79 -20.65 0.10 4.47
CA GLY A 79 -21.40 -0.47 3.35
C GLY A 79 -20.71 -0.40 1.99
N THR A 80 -19.45 0.04 1.94
CA THR A 80 -18.63 0.05 0.71
C THR A 80 -17.64 -1.11 0.71
N THR A 81 -17.10 -1.43 -0.47
CA THR A 81 -16.07 -2.46 -0.65
C THR A 81 -14.84 -1.85 -1.28
N ILE A 82 -13.72 -2.57 -1.26
CA ILE A 82 -12.50 -2.13 -1.94
C ILE A 82 -12.67 -2.32 -3.45
N ASP A 83 -12.45 -1.27 -4.24
CA ASP A 83 -12.31 -1.27 -5.70
C ASP A 83 -11.25 -0.23 -6.11
N ILE A 84 -9.97 -0.62 -6.01
CA ILE A 84 -8.82 0.24 -6.28
C ILE A 84 -7.97 -0.29 -7.44
N SER A 85 -7.58 0.56 -8.39
CA SER A 85 -6.65 0.16 -9.46
C SER A 85 -5.25 -0.04 -8.93
N LYS A 86 -4.48 -0.93 -9.58
CA LYS A 86 -3.08 -1.19 -9.24
C LYS A 86 -2.23 0.09 -9.28
N VAL A 87 -2.41 0.89 -10.34
CA VAL A 87 -1.69 2.16 -10.53
C VAL A 87 -1.99 3.13 -9.39
N ARG A 88 -3.27 3.32 -9.02
CA ARG A 88 -3.64 4.23 -7.92
C ARG A 88 -3.06 3.76 -6.59
N TRP A 89 -3.13 2.46 -6.32
CA TRP A 89 -2.54 1.88 -5.12
C TRP A 89 -1.03 2.09 -5.05
N GLU A 90 -0.32 1.86 -6.16
CA GLU A 90 1.12 2.11 -6.28
C GLU A 90 1.48 3.58 -6.06
N GLU A 91 0.73 4.51 -6.66
CA GLU A 91 0.92 5.95 -6.48
C GLU A 91 0.72 6.37 -5.01
N CYS A 92 -0.31 5.85 -4.39
CA CYS A 92 -0.67 6.12 -3.00
C CYS A 92 0.39 5.64 -2.01
N VAL A 93 0.88 4.41 -2.17
CA VAL A 93 1.99 3.89 -1.34
C VAL A 93 3.27 4.70 -1.56
N ARG A 94 3.57 5.08 -2.81
CA ARG A 94 4.74 5.91 -3.12
C ARG A 94 4.64 7.30 -2.48
N ALA A 95 3.46 7.93 -2.53
CA ALA A 95 3.23 9.24 -1.92
C ALA A 95 3.28 9.17 -0.38
N ALA A 96 2.86 8.05 0.21
CA ALA A 96 3.01 7.82 1.64
C ALA A 96 4.47 7.62 2.05
N ARG A 97 5.25 6.88 1.23
CA ARG A 97 6.69 6.68 1.44
C ARG A 97 7.52 7.94 1.21
N ASP A 98 7.05 8.88 0.41
CA ASP A 98 7.67 10.21 0.31
C ASP A 98 7.60 10.98 1.65
N LYS A 99 6.48 10.84 2.38
CA LYS A 99 6.28 11.44 3.71
C LYS A 99 6.90 10.62 4.86
N CYS A 100 6.87 9.29 4.76
CA CYS A 100 7.42 8.35 5.74
C CYS A 100 8.40 7.37 5.07
N PRO A 101 9.67 7.76 4.84
CA PRO A 101 10.62 6.96 4.04
C PRO A 101 10.91 5.57 4.59
N THR A 102 10.83 5.39 5.91
CA THR A 102 11.10 4.13 6.62
C THR A 102 9.99 3.83 7.62
N GLY A 103 10.03 2.62 8.20
CA GLY A 103 9.16 2.27 9.31
C GLY A 103 7.71 1.99 8.93
N SER A 104 6.92 1.79 9.96
CA SER A 104 5.47 1.60 9.88
C SER A 104 4.75 2.95 9.78
N LEU A 105 3.69 2.96 8.98
CA LEU A 105 2.92 4.17 8.70
C LEU A 105 1.44 3.84 8.48
N SER A 106 0.61 4.87 8.57
CA SER A 106 -0.78 4.82 8.11
C SER A 106 -1.06 5.98 7.16
N GLY A 107 -2.13 5.86 6.39
CA GLY A 107 -2.61 6.94 5.54
C GLY A 107 -3.98 6.66 4.96
N VAL A 108 -4.52 7.66 4.27
CA VAL A 108 -5.78 7.55 3.54
C VAL A 108 -5.49 7.63 2.05
N CYS A 109 -5.78 6.54 1.36
CA CYS A 109 -5.75 6.49 -0.08
C CYS A 109 -7.02 7.15 -0.64
N LEU A 110 -6.85 8.27 -1.34
CA LEU A 110 -7.98 9.00 -1.90
C LEU A 110 -8.57 8.22 -3.09
N GLY A 111 -9.85 7.88 -2.99
CA GLY A 111 -10.52 6.91 -3.84
C GLY A 111 -10.04 5.48 -3.60
N GLY A 112 -10.74 4.53 -4.19
CA GLY A 112 -10.38 3.11 -4.14
C GLY A 112 -11.34 2.25 -3.34
N ALA A 113 -12.31 2.84 -2.63
CA ALA A 113 -13.53 2.12 -2.30
C ALA A 113 -14.51 2.18 -3.49
N SER A 114 -15.51 1.30 -3.50
CA SER A 114 -16.64 1.37 -4.43
C SER A 114 -17.35 2.72 -4.38
N TRP A 115 -17.28 3.38 -3.23
CA TRP A 115 -17.58 4.79 -3.05
C TRP A 115 -16.73 5.36 -1.91
N GLY A 116 -15.94 6.41 -2.16
CA GLY A 116 -15.06 7.04 -1.17
C GLY A 116 -13.66 6.41 -1.08
N ASP A 117 -13.05 6.57 0.09
CA ASP A 117 -11.60 6.37 0.32
C ASP A 117 -11.29 5.09 1.10
N ILE A 118 -10.02 4.70 1.09
CA ILE A 118 -9.49 3.57 1.85
C ILE A 118 -8.45 4.05 2.84
N GLY A 119 -8.62 3.72 4.12
CA GLY A 119 -7.55 3.81 5.10
C GLY A 119 -6.62 2.61 4.95
N PHE A 120 -5.32 2.83 5.09
CA PHE A 120 -4.36 1.74 5.10
C PHE A 120 -3.33 1.89 6.22
N VAL A 121 -2.81 0.75 6.66
CA VAL A 121 -1.70 0.62 7.59
C VAL A 121 -0.64 -0.25 6.91
N LEU A 122 0.61 0.19 7.01
CA LEU A 122 1.79 -0.63 6.73
C LEU A 122 2.52 -0.83 8.06
N GLU A 123 2.69 -2.09 8.46
CA GLU A 123 3.34 -2.46 9.71
C GLU A 123 4.42 -3.51 9.50
N SER A 124 5.43 -3.49 10.38
CA SER A 124 6.41 -4.56 10.46
C SER A 124 5.77 -5.78 11.13
N THR A 125 5.93 -6.94 10.50
CA THR A 125 5.43 -8.21 11.06
C THR A 125 6.45 -8.90 11.96
N LEU A 126 7.64 -8.32 12.12
CA LEU A 126 8.70 -8.91 12.93
C LEU A 126 8.39 -8.82 14.43
N TYR A 127 7.61 -7.83 14.86
CA TYR A 127 7.15 -7.69 16.25
C TYR A 127 5.87 -8.50 16.56
N ALA A 128 5.20 -9.04 15.54
CA ALA A 128 3.98 -9.85 15.74
C ALA A 128 4.28 -11.30 16.16
N MET A 129 5.55 -11.66 16.36
CA MET A 129 5.94 -13.00 16.85
C MET A 129 6.28 -13.04 18.35
N ASP A 130 6.15 -11.92 19.08
CA ASP A 130 6.45 -11.83 20.52
C ASP A 130 5.20 -11.82 21.43
N LEU A 131 4.04 -12.24 20.94
CA LEU A 131 2.81 -12.41 21.74
C LEU A 131 2.15 -13.78 21.53
#